data_AF-A0A7C6ULN4-F1
#
_entry.id   AF-A0A7C6ULN4-F1
#
_cell.length_a   1.000
_cell.length_b   1.000
_cell.length_c   1.000
_cell.angle_alpha   90.00
_cell.angle_beta   90.00
_cell.angle_gamma   90.00
#
_symmetry.space_group_name_H-M   'P 1'
#
loop_
_entity.id
_entity.type
_entity.pdbx_description
1 polymer ?
#
loop_
_entity_poly.entity_id
_entity_poly.type
_entity_poly.pdbx_seq_one_letter_code
_entity_poly.pdbx_strand_id
1 'polypeptide(L)'
;MRKKRVVITGLGVISPVGTGKNKFWESLLKGVSGIDHITRFDTNGFSSKIAGEVKDFEPDKYIEKKEIKRLDRFTQFAVSASKMAIEDAKLNLNDTDPNRAGVIVGSGIGGSETWEQQHINLVKKGPRRVSPFFVPMIISNMASGQVEVRAF
;
A
#
# COMPACT_ATOMS: atom_id res chain seq x y z
N MET A 1 16.17 32.88 3.45
CA MET A 1 16.14 31.88 2.35
C MET A 1 14.94 32.13 1.46
N ARG A 2 15.12 32.06 0.12
CA ARG A 2 14.00 32.14 -0.83
C ARG A 2 13.30 30.78 -0.89
N LYS A 3 11.99 30.72 -0.62
CA LYS A 3 11.19 29.48 -0.69
C LYS A 3 11.26 28.92 -2.12
N LYS A 4 11.50 27.61 -2.25
CA LYS A 4 11.45 26.91 -3.54
C LYS A 4 9.98 26.64 -3.90
N ARG A 5 9.64 26.75 -5.19
CA ARG A 5 8.33 26.30 -5.69
C ARG A 5 8.32 24.77 -5.74
N VAL A 6 7.19 24.19 -5.39
CA VAL A 6 6.95 22.74 -5.45
C VAL A 6 5.78 22.50 -6.39
N VAL A 7 5.88 21.47 -7.23
CA VAL A 7 4.87 21.08 -8.21
C VAL A 7 4.62 19.58 -8.10
N ILE A 8 3.44 19.12 -8.53
CA ILE A 8 3.09 17.71 -8.62
C ILE A 8 3.36 17.28 -10.07
N THR A 9 4.21 16.27 -10.26
CA THR A 9 4.60 15.77 -11.59
C THR A 9 3.98 14.44 -11.95
N GLY A 10 3.56 13.62 -10.97
CA GLY A 10 2.93 12.34 -11.21
C GLY A 10 2.03 11.91 -10.05
N LEU A 11 1.06 11.05 -10.35
CA LEU A 11 0.06 10.56 -9.42
C LEU A 11 -0.09 9.04 -9.55
N GLY A 12 -0.19 8.37 -8.42
CA GLY A 12 -0.49 6.95 -8.33
C GLY A 12 -1.53 6.71 -7.24
N VAL A 13 -2.51 5.86 -7.52
CA VAL A 13 -3.66 5.66 -6.63
C VAL A 13 -4.14 4.22 -6.70
N ILE A 14 -4.45 3.68 -5.53
CA ILE A 14 -5.14 2.40 -5.37
C ILE A 14 -6.31 2.68 -4.45
N SER A 15 -7.53 2.42 -4.91
CA SER A 15 -8.75 2.83 -4.21
C SER A 15 -9.88 1.82 -4.43
N PRO A 16 -10.95 1.87 -3.61
CA PRO A 16 -12.13 1.02 -3.80
C PRO A 16 -12.86 1.26 -5.12
N VAL A 17 -12.66 2.41 -5.76
CA VAL A 17 -13.30 2.79 -7.04
C VAL A 17 -12.36 2.64 -8.24
N GLY A 18 -11.14 2.16 -8.03
CA GLY A 18 -10.21 1.87 -9.12
C GLY A 18 -8.73 1.94 -8.71
N THR A 19 -7.96 1.04 -9.31
CA THR A 19 -6.50 1.08 -9.32
C THR A 19 -6.00 1.86 -10.55
N GLY A 20 -5.11 2.83 -10.33
CA GLY A 20 -4.56 3.73 -11.34
C GLY A 20 -5.36 5.04 -11.50
N LYS A 21 -4.66 6.10 -11.88
CA LYS A 21 -5.19 7.49 -11.87
C LYS A 21 -6.42 7.68 -12.78
N ASN A 22 -6.42 7.07 -13.97
CA ASN A 22 -7.50 7.28 -14.95
C ASN A 22 -8.80 6.64 -14.47
N LYS A 23 -8.74 5.37 -14.06
CA LYS A 23 -9.91 4.65 -13.54
C LYS A 23 -10.46 5.32 -12.28
N PHE A 24 -9.58 5.69 -11.35
CA PHE A 24 -9.97 6.44 -10.16
C PHE A 24 -10.70 7.74 -10.52
N TRP A 25 -10.11 8.56 -11.40
CA TRP A 25 -10.68 9.85 -11.78
C TRP A 25 -12.02 9.72 -12.51
N GLU A 26 -12.12 8.80 -13.47
CA GLU A 26 -13.38 8.55 -14.17
C GLU A 26 -14.49 8.07 -13.23
N SER A 27 -14.17 7.20 -12.28
CA SER A 27 -15.12 6.73 -11.27
C SER A 27 -15.64 7.87 -10.40
N LEU A 28 -14.77 8.82 -10.01
CA LEU A 28 -15.18 10.01 -9.26
C LEU A 28 -16.13 10.90 -10.07
N LEU A 29 -15.79 11.17 -11.34
CA LEU A 29 -16.65 11.98 -12.23
C LEU A 29 -18.03 11.37 -12.45
N LYS A 30 -18.12 10.03 -12.44
CA LYS A 30 -19.36 9.27 -12.61
C LYS A 30 -20.13 9.06 -11.29
N GLY A 31 -19.60 9.49 -10.16
CA GLY A 31 -20.22 9.27 -8.85
C GLY A 31 -20.30 7.80 -8.44
N VAL A 32 -19.34 6.98 -8.86
CA VAL A 32 -19.29 5.55 -8.53
C VAL A 32 -19.01 5.37 -7.03
N SER A 33 -19.88 4.62 -6.34
CA SER A 33 -19.63 4.18 -4.97
C SER A 33 -18.70 2.97 -4.97
N GLY A 34 -17.64 3.03 -4.17
CA GLY A 34 -16.77 1.89 -3.90
C GLY A 34 -17.16 1.07 -2.67
N ILE A 35 -18.29 1.42 -2.04
CA ILE A 35 -18.78 0.75 -0.83
C ILE A 35 -19.64 -0.46 -1.22
N ASP A 36 -19.35 -1.60 -0.61
CA ASP A 36 -20.08 -2.84 -0.81
C ASP A 36 -20.00 -3.70 0.47
N HIS A 37 -20.67 -4.85 0.46
CA HIS A 37 -20.48 -5.87 1.48
C HIS A 37 -19.02 -6.32 1.56
N ILE A 38 -18.53 -6.47 2.79
CA ILE A 38 -17.18 -6.96 3.08
C ILE A 38 -17.06 -8.38 2.54
N THR A 39 -15.99 -8.64 1.78
CA THR A 39 -15.67 -9.97 1.23
C THR A 39 -14.37 -10.53 1.77
N ARG A 40 -13.55 -9.71 2.43
CA ARG A 40 -12.23 -10.13 2.95
C ARG A 40 -12.29 -11.04 4.17
N PHE A 41 -13.39 -11.02 4.94
CA PHE A 41 -13.58 -11.85 6.13
C PHE A 41 -15.07 -12.05 6.45
N ASP A 42 -15.39 -13.02 7.31
CA ASP A 42 -16.76 -13.26 7.78
C ASP A 42 -17.20 -12.15 8.75
N THR A 43 -18.31 -11.49 8.43
CA THR A 43 -18.87 -10.39 9.21
C THR A 43 -19.97 -10.82 10.17
N ASN A 44 -20.17 -12.12 10.39
CA ASN A 44 -21.11 -12.59 11.40
C ASN A 44 -20.75 -12.06 12.80
N GLY A 45 -21.73 -11.49 13.50
CA GLY A 45 -21.51 -10.83 14.80
C GLY A 45 -20.97 -9.39 14.75
N PHE A 46 -20.63 -8.85 13.58
CA PHE A 46 -20.24 -7.44 13.44
C PHE A 46 -21.45 -6.54 13.21
N SER A 47 -21.43 -5.34 13.81
CA SER A 47 -22.48 -4.32 13.63
C SER A 47 -22.43 -3.67 12.24
N SER A 48 -21.22 -3.49 11.68
CA SER A 48 -21.01 -3.05 10.29
C SER A 48 -20.60 -4.23 9.40
N LYS A 49 -21.19 -4.30 8.21
CA LYS A 49 -20.96 -5.38 7.22
C LYS A 49 -20.55 -4.86 5.84
N ILE A 50 -20.25 -3.56 5.74
CA ILE A 50 -19.89 -2.87 4.50
C ILE A 50 -18.53 -2.19 4.64
N ALA A 51 -17.78 -2.12 3.55
CA ALA A 51 -16.50 -1.43 3.47
C ALA A 51 -16.19 -0.97 2.03
N GLY A 52 -15.24 -0.05 1.91
CA GLY A 52 -14.60 0.26 0.65
C GLY A 52 -13.39 -0.65 0.43
N GLU A 53 -13.61 -1.84 -0.14
CA GLU A 53 -12.52 -2.77 -0.44
C GLU A 53 -11.89 -2.47 -1.81
N VAL A 54 -10.56 -2.57 -1.90
CA VAL A 54 -9.87 -2.53 -3.19
C VAL A 54 -10.02 -3.90 -3.87
N LYS A 55 -10.81 -3.95 -4.95
CA LYS A 55 -11.23 -5.20 -5.62
C LYS A 55 -10.37 -5.59 -6.82
N ASP A 56 -9.73 -4.62 -7.49
CA ASP A 56 -9.03 -4.81 -8.77
C ASP A 56 -7.48 -4.78 -8.64
N PHE A 57 -6.97 -4.86 -7.42
CA PHE A 57 -5.53 -4.80 -7.15
C PHE A 57 -4.87 -6.17 -7.17
N GLU A 58 -3.93 -6.33 -8.10
CA GLU A 58 -3.06 -7.49 -8.25
C GLU A 58 -1.62 -7.09 -7.91
N PRO A 59 -1.10 -7.43 -6.71
CA PRO A 59 0.22 -6.98 -6.27
C PRO A 59 1.37 -7.52 -7.13
N ASP A 60 1.20 -8.66 -7.80
CA ASP A 60 2.22 -9.28 -8.65
C ASP A 60 2.45 -8.56 -9.98
N LYS A 61 1.60 -7.60 -10.34
CA LYS A 61 1.89 -6.64 -11.42
C LYS A 61 2.99 -5.64 -11.06
N TYR A 62 3.28 -5.46 -9.77
CA TYR A 62 4.17 -4.40 -9.28
C TYR A 62 5.31 -4.92 -8.40
N ILE A 63 5.13 -6.08 -7.79
CA ILE A 63 6.05 -6.64 -6.78
C ILE A 63 6.30 -8.11 -7.13
N GLU A 64 7.55 -8.55 -7.06
CA GLU A 64 7.88 -9.96 -7.29
C GLU A 64 7.14 -10.88 -6.30
N LYS A 65 6.62 -12.01 -6.79
CA LYS A 65 5.78 -12.94 -6.00
C LYS A 65 6.41 -13.39 -4.68
N LYS A 66 7.73 -13.56 -4.64
CA LYS A 66 8.47 -13.96 -3.43
C LYS A 66 8.45 -12.87 -2.37
N GLU A 67 8.48 -11.62 -2.79
CA GLU A 67 8.56 -10.45 -1.93
C GLU A 67 7.18 -10.03 -1.40
N ILE A 68 6.10 -10.27 -2.15
CA ILE A 68 4.72 -9.99 -1.71
C ILE A 68 4.42 -10.62 -0.34
N LYS A 69 4.88 -11.87 -0.12
CA LYS A 69 4.67 -12.59 1.15
C LYS A 69 5.40 -12.00 2.35
N ARG A 70 6.34 -11.07 2.12
CA ARG A 70 7.14 -10.39 3.14
C ARG A 70 6.68 -8.95 3.38
N LEU A 71 5.54 -8.56 2.80
CA LEU A 71 4.95 -7.23 2.91
C LEU A 71 3.52 -7.36 3.38
N ASP A 72 3.11 -6.53 4.33
CA ASP A 72 1.70 -6.36 4.63
C ASP A 72 0.98 -5.63 3.47
N ARG A 73 -0.33 -5.82 3.37
CA ARG A 73 -1.16 -5.22 2.33
C ARG A 73 -1.03 -3.69 2.25
N PHE A 74 -0.88 -2.99 3.39
CA PHE A 74 -0.70 -1.52 3.35
C PHE A 74 0.60 -1.13 2.63
N THR A 75 1.65 -1.91 2.81
CA THR A 75 2.95 -1.68 2.17
C THR A 75 2.90 -2.05 0.69
N GLN A 76 2.18 -3.12 0.34
CA GLN A 76 1.94 -3.49 -1.06
C GLN A 76 1.23 -2.36 -1.81
N PHE A 77 0.23 -1.71 -1.20
CA PHE A 77 -0.40 -0.52 -1.77
C PHE A 77 0.58 0.64 -1.92
N ALA A 78 1.36 0.95 -0.89
CA ALA A 78 2.32 2.04 -0.92
C ALA A 78 3.36 1.89 -2.05
N VAL A 79 3.96 0.70 -2.19
CA VAL A 79 4.95 0.40 -3.24
C VAL A 79 4.32 0.51 -4.63
N SER A 80 3.17 -0.14 -4.84
CA SER A 80 2.52 -0.17 -6.14
C SER A 80 2.01 1.21 -6.58
N ALA A 81 1.40 1.98 -5.69
CA ALA A 81 0.96 3.35 -5.98
C ALA A 81 2.16 4.28 -6.25
N SER A 82 3.27 4.11 -5.53
CA SER A 82 4.48 4.90 -5.77
C SER A 82 5.09 4.60 -7.14
N LYS A 83 5.11 3.34 -7.58
CA LYS A 83 5.54 2.96 -8.93
C LYS A 83 4.68 3.64 -10.01
N MET A 84 3.36 3.62 -9.85
CA MET A 84 2.45 4.34 -10.76
C MET A 84 2.75 5.84 -10.81
N ALA A 85 3.03 6.46 -9.66
CA ALA A 85 3.32 7.89 -9.59
C ALA A 85 4.65 8.25 -10.27
N ILE A 86 5.68 7.42 -10.11
CA ILE A 86 6.99 7.59 -10.76
C ILE A 86 6.88 7.43 -12.28
N GLU A 87 6.14 6.41 -12.72
CA GLU A 87 5.84 6.18 -14.14
C GLU A 87 5.07 7.36 -14.74
N ASP A 88 4.03 7.86 -14.04
CA ASP A 88 3.24 9.01 -14.47
C ASP A 88 4.08 10.30 -14.58
N ALA A 89 5.00 10.49 -13.63
CA ALA A 89 5.95 11.59 -13.64
C ALA A 89 6.98 11.49 -14.77
N LYS A 90 7.08 10.33 -15.43
CA LYS A 90 8.15 10.00 -16.39
C LYS A 90 9.53 10.27 -15.80
N LEU A 91 9.69 10.01 -14.50
CA LEU A 91 10.92 10.27 -13.77
C LEU A 91 11.90 9.13 -14.05
N ASN A 92 13.03 9.44 -14.71
CA ASN A 92 14.12 8.48 -14.86
C ASN A 92 14.97 8.48 -13.59
N LEU A 93 14.82 7.41 -12.78
CA LEU A 93 15.55 7.27 -11.52
C LEU A 93 17.05 7.06 -11.73
N ASN A 94 17.47 6.49 -12.87
CA ASN A 94 18.89 6.32 -13.19
C ASN A 94 19.62 7.66 -13.38
N ASP A 95 18.89 8.71 -13.77
CA ASP A 95 19.42 10.07 -13.96
C ASP A 95 19.15 10.99 -12.76
N THR A 96 18.56 10.45 -11.69
CA THR A 96 18.19 11.21 -10.49
C THR A 96 19.28 11.06 -9.43
N ASP A 97 19.76 12.17 -8.86
CA ASP A 97 20.67 12.11 -7.71
C ASP A 97 19.93 11.50 -6.50
N PRO A 98 20.36 10.33 -6.00
CA PRO A 98 19.67 9.65 -4.90
C PRO A 98 19.66 10.47 -3.61
N ASN A 99 20.61 11.39 -3.41
CA ASN A 99 20.63 12.28 -2.25
C ASN A 99 19.63 13.46 -2.37
N ARG A 100 18.96 13.57 -3.53
CA ARG A 100 17.98 14.62 -3.84
C ARG A 100 16.59 14.05 -4.07
N ALA A 101 16.45 12.73 -4.09
CA ALA A 101 15.19 12.00 -4.05
C ALA A 101 14.91 11.51 -2.63
N GLY A 102 13.66 11.57 -2.20
CA GLY A 102 13.28 11.12 -0.87
C GLY A 102 11.86 10.60 -0.85
N VAL A 103 11.58 9.73 0.11
CA VAL A 103 10.27 9.08 0.28
C VAL A 103 9.66 9.49 1.61
N ILE A 104 8.43 9.99 1.56
CA ILE A 104 7.64 10.31 2.74
C ILE A 104 6.24 9.72 2.54
N VAL A 105 5.99 8.58 3.19
CA VAL A 105 4.71 7.87 3.16
C VAL A 105 4.27 7.56 4.58
N GLY A 106 3.04 7.94 4.91
CA GLY A 106 2.40 7.67 6.20
C GLY A 106 1.43 6.50 6.15
N SER A 107 1.26 5.81 7.28
CA SER A 107 0.19 4.85 7.52
C SER A 107 -0.30 5.00 8.96
N GLY A 108 -1.62 5.10 9.13
CA GLY A 108 -2.23 5.30 10.46
C GLY A 108 -2.11 4.07 11.36
N ILE A 109 -2.40 2.89 10.82
CA ILE A 109 -2.48 1.62 11.59
C ILE A 109 -1.47 0.55 11.12
N GLY A 110 -0.61 0.87 10.15
CA GLY A 110 0.44 -0.03 9.68
C GLY A 110 -0.11 -1.38 9.21
N GLY A 111 0.66 -2.44 9.50
CA GLY A 111 0.32 -3.81 9.11
C GLY A 111 -0.61 -4.52 10.09
N SER A 112 -1.83 -4.02 10.22
CA SER A 112 -2.83 -4.60 11.15
C SER A 112 -3.22 -6.04 10.78
N GLU A 113 -3.28 -6.37 9.49
CA GLU A 113 -3.57 -7.73 9.02
C GLU A 113 -2.45 -8.71 9.43
N THR A 114 -1.19 -8.31 9.25
CA THR A 114 -0.05 -9.10 9.72
C THR A 114 -0.03 -9.20 11.24
N TRP A 115 -0.34 -8.13 11.97
CA TRP A 115 -0.41 -8.16 13.44
C TRP A 115 -1.37 -9.23 13.95
N GLU A 116 -2.60 -9.23 13.46
CA GLU A 116 -3.62 -10.20 13.85
C GLU A 116 -3.17 -11.64 13.56
N GLN A 117 -2.65 -11.90 12.36
CA GLN A 117 -2.17 -13.23 11.97
C GLN A 117 -1.01 -13.72 12.86
N GLN A 118 -0.04 -12.86 13.15
CA GLN A 118 1.10 -13.22 13.99
C GLN A 118 0.70 -13.39 15.46
N HIS A 119 -0.25 -12.59 15.96
CA HIS A 119 -0.81 -12.78 17.28
C HIS A 119 -1.53 -14.13 17.42
N ILE A 120 -2.36 -14.51 16.44
CA ILE A 120 -3.02 -15.83 16.41
C ILE A 120 -1.98 -16.96 16.40
N ASN A 121 -0.91 -16.84 15.62
CA ASN A 121 0.17 -17.82 15.59
C ASN A 121 0.89 -17.94 16.94
N LEU A 122 1.16 -16.82 17.60
CA LEU A 122 1.76 -16.78 18.94
C LEU A 122 0.89 -17.52 19.96
N VAL A 123 -0.41 -17.19 20.02
CA VAL A 123 -1.36 -17.77 21.00
C VAL A 123 -1.55 -19.26 20.75
N LYS A 124 -1.74 -19.68 19.49
CA LYS A 124 -2.06 -21.09 19.16
C LYS A 124 -0.85 -22.00 19.09
N LYS A 125 0.32 -21.49 18.74
CA LYS A 125 1.49 -22.32 18.37
C LYS A 125 2.80 -21.90 19.06
N GLY A 126 2.76 -20.87 19.90
CA GLY A 126 3.90 -20.38 20.66
C GLY A 126 4.86 -19.48 19.86
N PRO A 127 5.84 -18.87 20.54
CA PRO A 127 6.66 -17.79 20.01
C PRO A 127 7.56 -18.21 18.83
N ARG A 128 7.99 -19.47 18.78
CA ARG A 128 8.81 -20.00 17.66
C ARG A 128 8.11 -19.99 16.30
N ARG A 129 6.79 -19.78 16.27
CA ARG A 129 5.99 -19.73 15.04
C ARG A 129 5.68 -18.30 14.56
N VAL A 130 6.11 -17.28 15.30
CA VAL A 130 6.05 -15.89 14.84
C VAL A 130 7.08 -15.71 13.73
N SER A 131 6.67 -15.06 12.64
CA SER A 131 7.52 -14.79 11.50
C SER A 131 8.70 -13.89 11.89
N PRO A 132 9.93 -14.16 11.41
CA PRO A 132 11.04 -13.22 11.57
C PRO A 132 10.81 -11.90 10.82
N PHE A 133 9.88 -11.88 9.86
CA PHE A 133 9.47 -10.67 9.13
C PHE A 133 8.35 -9.89 9.83
N PHE A 134 7.88 -10.34 11.00
CA PHE A 134 6.77 -9.69 11.71
C PHE A 134 6.97 -8.19 11.90
N VAL A 135 8.07 -7.77 12.54
CA VAL A 135 8.32 -6.36 12.84
C VAL A 135 8.44 -5.51 11.55
N PRO A 136 9.25 -5.90 10.54
CA PRO A 136 9.28 -5.19 9.26
C PRO A 136 7.97 -5.16 8.47
N MET A 137 7.01 -6.03 8.78
CA MET A 137 5.71 -6.03 8.09
C MET A 137 4.67 -5.14 8.78
N ILE A 138 4.83 -4.80 10.06
CA ILE A 138 3.78 -4.07 10.81
C ILE A 138 4.05 -2.58 11.00
N ILE A 139 5.32 -2.17 11.12
CA ILE A 139 5.66 -0.79 11.51
C ILE A 139 5.39 0.18 10.35
N SER A 140 4.71 1.30 10.63
CA SER A 140 4.19 2.19 9.58
C SER A 140 5.25 2.77 8.65
N ASN A 141 6.48 3.00 9.13
CA ASN A 141 7.58 3.53 8.32
C ASN A 141 8.04 2.56 7.22
N MET A 142 7.62 1.29 7.26
CA MET A 142 7.93 0.33 6.21
C MET A 142 7.26 0.65 4.88
N ALA A 143 6.17 1.42 4.86
CA ALA A 143 5.69 1.98 3.61
C ALA A 143 6.79 2.81 2.91
N SER A 144 7.46 3.71 3.64
CA SER A 144 8.52 4.55 3.07
C SER A 144 9.77 3.73 2.72
N GLY A 145 10.26 2.91 3.66
CA GLY A 145 11.48 2.12 3.41
C GLY A 145 11.33 1.10 2.28
N GLN A 146 10.15 0.53 2.10
CA GLN A 146 9.92 -0.46 1.03
C GLN A 146 9.69 0.21 -0.33
N VAL A 147 9.13 1.44 -0.35
CA VAL A 147 9.07 2.28 -1.55
C VAL A 147 10.47 2.67 -2.00
N GLU A 148 11.35 3.08 -1.07
CA GLU A 148 12.75 3.40 -1.38
C GLU A 148 13.50 2.21 -2.00
N VAL A 149 13.31 0.99 -1.47
CA VAL A 149 14.01 -0.20 -1.98
C VAL A 149 13.43 -0.74 -3.29
N ARG A 150 12.15 -0.49 -3.60
CA ARG A 150 11.44 -1.19 -4.70
C ARG A 150 10.90 -0.30 -5.80
N ALA A 151 10.66 0.98 -5.51
CA ALA A 151 10.11 1.91 -6.47
C ALA A 151 11.14 2.96 -6.91
N PHE A 152 12.15 3.23 -6.07
CA PHE A 152 13.31 4.06 -6.38
C PHE A 152 14.52 3.20 -6.79
#